data_AF-A0A3D4UGB5-F1
#
_entry.id   AF-A0A3D4UGB5-F1
#
_cell.length_a   1.000
_cell.length_b   1.000
_cell.length_c   1.000
_cell.angle_alpha   90.00
_cell.angle_beta   90.00
_cell.angle_gamma   90.00
#
_symmetry.space_group_name_H-M   'P 1'
#
loop_
_entity.id
_entity.type
_entity.pdbx_description
1 polymer ?
#
loop_
_entity_poly.entity_id
_entity_poly.type
_entity_poly.pdbx_seq_one_letter_code
_entity_poly.pdbx_strand_id
1 'polypeptide(L)'
;MSLTSSINIASSALTASQLGLQVTSMNMANAANPSYTRQIAMLQAIRGRVSDPYQIGQGVAVTEVRRQIDEALQSRLWAGTAAENSSAQQYGVLAQLETILNEGTEFDMSTQLSSFFNSWTEATTLLDSAATIQNQGEAVASFIRNMRSDLTTQRQQIEDQIDAQVLRANGILDEIATINQTITESEIGDAEASGLRDQRDALVTELSQLMDVSVHENNAGAYDIYSGSTPIVQGGRNRGVEISRVTDDNGQLSVRVEIIADSTPLPVSGGSIGGLLASRDGAI
;
A
#
# COMPACT_ATOMS: atom_id res chain seq x y z
N MET A 1 32.84 6.54 49.97
CA MET A 1 32.63 7.33 48.73
C MET A 1 33.80 8.26 48.54
N SER A 2 34.55 8.13 47.45
CA SER A 2 35.62 9.09 47.09
C SER A 2 34.98 10.31 46.40
N LEU A 3 35.58 11.50 46.51
CA LEU A 3 35.14 12.67 45.71
C LEU A 3 35.12 12.34 44.21
N THR A 4 36.06 11.52 43.74
CA THR A 4 36.13 11.07 42.35
C THR A 4 34.93 10.21 41.96
N SER A 5 34.45 9.32 42.85
CA SER A 5 33.25 8.51 42.56
C SER A 5 31.99 9.36 42.47
N SER A 6 31.85 10.35 43.34
CA SER A 6 30.68 11.25 43.30
C SER A 6 30.68 12.14 42.05
N ILE A 7 31.84 12.65 41.63
CA ILE A 7 32.00 13.43 40.39
C ILE A 7 31.68 12.57 39.16
N ASN A 8 32.14 11.32 39.12
CA ASN A 8 31.84 10.41 38.00
C ASN A 8 30.34 10.09 37.91
N ILE A 9 29.68 9.84 39.05
CA ILE A 9 28.23 9.63 39.10
C ILE A 9 27.51 10.88 38.56
N ALA A 10 27.86 12.07 39.06
CA ALA A 10 27.25 13.32 38.61
C ALA A 10 27.46 13.57 37.11
N SER A 11 28.67 13.31 36.61
CA SER A 11 28.99 13.43 35.18
C SER A 11 28.15 12.48 34.33
N SER A 12 28.06 11.20 34.72
CA SER A 12 27.25 10.20 34.00
C SER A 12 25.75 10.55 33.99
N ALA A 13 25.24 11.08 35.11
CA ALA A 13 23.87 11.53 35.22
C ALA A 13 23.58 12.73 34.30
N LEU A 14 24.47 13.73 34.26
CA LEU A 14 24.33 14.90 33.38
C LEU A 14 24.35 14.52 31.91
N THR A 15 25.27 13.65 31.49
CA THR A 15 25.34 13.18 30.09
C THR A 15 24.09 12.41 29.70
N ALA A 16 23.60 11.54 30.60
CA ALA A 16 22.39 10.77 30.35
C ALA A 16 21.13 11.65 30.30
N SER A 17 21.03 12.64 31.19
CA SER A 17 19.95 13.63 31.15
C SER A 17 20.00 14.52 29.91
N GLN A 18 21.19 14.93 29.44
CA GLN A 18 21.34 15.70 28.20
C GLN A 18 20.81 14.93 26.99
N LEU A 19 21.17 13.65 26.87
CA LEU A 19 20.67 12.80 25.79
C LEU A 19 19.14 12.59 25.90
N GLY A 20 18.62 12.38 27.12
CA GLY A 20 17.18 12.29 27.35
C GLY A 20 16.42 13.57 26.95
N LEU A 21 16.99 14.74 27.20
CA LEU A 21 16.44 16.03 26.75
C LEU A 21 16.51 16.16 25.23
N GLN A 22 17.57 15.69 24.58
CA GLN A 22 17.69 15.69 23.12
C GLN A 22 16.60 14.81 22.48
N VAL A 23 16.39 13.60 22.99
CA VAL A 23 15.30 12.70 22.53
C VAL A 23 13.94 13.35 22.74
N THR A 24 13.73 13.99 23.89
CA THR A 24 12.47 14.72 24.16
C THR A 24 12.29 15.89 23.19
N SER A 25 13.34 16.64 22.89
CA SER A 25 13.33 17.74 21.93
C SER A 25 13.03 17.25 20.51
N MET A 26 13.60 16.12 20.10
CA MET A 26 13.32 15.50 18.80
C MET A 26 11.86 15.05 18.68
N ASN A 27 11.33 14.42 19.73
CA ASN A 27 9.92 14.04 19.80
C ASN A 27 8.99 15.26 19.71
N MET A 28 9.32 16.35 20.39
CA MET A 28 8.53 17.58 20.33
C MET A 28 8.61 18.25 18.96
N ALA A 29 9.80 18.32 18.36
CA ALA A 29 10.00 18.93 17.05
C ALA A 29 9.23 18.19 15.94
N ASN A 30 9.09 16.87 16.07
CA ASN A 30 8.42 16.02 15.08
C ASN A 30 6.99 15.59 15.50
N ALA A 31 6.41 16.21 16.53
CA ALA A 31 5.10 15.82 17.05
C ALA A 31 3.96 15.92 16.01
N ALA A 32 4.12 16.76 14.98
CA ALA A 32 3.16 16.92 13.89
C ALA A 32 3.49 16.08 12.64
N ASN A 33 4.60 15.32 12.64
CA ASN A 33 4.97 14.46 11.53
C ASN A 33 4.26 13.09 11.68
N PRO A 34 3.34 12.72 10.77
CA PRO A 34 2.59 11.46 10.89
C PRO A 34 3.46 10.21 10.75
N SER A 35 4.63 10.32 10.13
CA SER A 35 5.57 9.21 9.93
C SER A 35 6.60 9.08 11.05
N TYR A 36 6.61 10.00 12.02
CA TYR A 36 7.60 9.99 13.09
C TYR A 36 7.18 9.05 14.23
N THR A 37 8.10 8.19 14.65
CA THR A 37 7.88 7.31 15.80
C THR A 37 8.49 7.91 17.06
N ARG A 38 7.70 7.99 18.13
CA ARG A 38 8.20 8.47 19.42
C ARG A 38 9.37 7.60 19.89
N GLN A 39 10.43 8.26 20.32
CA GLN A 39 11.63 7.61 20.85
C GLN A 39 11.72 7.71 22.37
N ILE A 40 12.34 6.72 23.01
CA ILE A 40 12.62 6.69 24.45
C ILE A 40 14.09 6.32 24.68
N ALA A 41 14.80 7.18 25.43
CA ALA A 41 16.13 6.85 25.95
C ALA A 41 16.01 5.90 27.16
N MET A 42 16.58 4.70 27.04
CA MET A 42 16.60 3.69 28.08
C MET A 42 17.81 3.92 28.99
N LEU A 43 17.54 4.16 30.27
CA LEU A 43 18.56 4.41 31.28
C LEU A 43 18.83 3.14 32.09
N GLN A 44 20.09 2.78 32.25
CA GLN A 44 20.51 1.66 33.10
C GLN A 44 21.57 2.09 34.11
N ALA A 45 21.41 1.61 35.35
CA ALA A 45 22.41 1.83 36.38
C ALA A 45 23.73 1.10 36.05
N ILE A 46 24.84 1.82 36.12
CA ILE A 46 26.18 1.26 35.94
C ILE A 46 26.53 0.49 37.20
N ARG A 47 26.69 -0.83 37.07
CA ARG A 47 27.00 -1.71 38.20
C ARG A 47 28.45 -1.51 38.66
N GLY A 48 28.65 -1.51 39.98
CA GLY A 48 29.98 -1.50 40.60
C GLY A 48 30.72 -2.83 40.46
N ARG A 49 31.98 -2.89 40.90
CA ARG A 49 32.75 -4.14 40.95
C ARG A 49 32.12 -5.09 41.97
N VAL A 50 31.93 -6.35 41.58
CA VAL A 50 31.24 -7.39 42.36
C VAL A 50 31.93 -7.73 43.71
N SER A 51 33.16 -7.26 43.94
CA SER A 51 34.00 -7.68 45.07
C SER A 51 33.75 -6.94 46.40
N ASP A 52 32.89 -5.93 46.46
CA ASP A 52 32.67 -5.14 47.70
C ASP A 52 31.19 -5.09 48.09
N PRO A 53 30.79 -5.71 49.23
CA PRO A 53 29.39 -5.75 49.69
C PRO A 53 28.81 -4.39 50.12
N TYR A 54 29.64 -3.34 50.21
CA TYR A 54 29.21 -1.98 50.59
C TYR A 54 29.24 -0.98 49.41
N GLN A 55 29.33 -1.45 48.16
CA GLN A 55 29.41 -0.55 47.01
C GLN A 55 28.03 -0.02 46.59
N ILE A 56 27.91 1.31 46.62
CA ILE A 56 26.81 2.08 46.01
C ILE A 56 27.24 2.32 44.55
N GLY A 57 26.39 1.99 43.56
CA GLY A 57 26.72 1.87 42.12
C GLY A 57 27.46 3.06 41.46
N GLN A 58 27.85 2.90 40.19
CA GLN A 58 28.75 3.84 39.49
C GLN A 58 28.06 4.93 38.66
N GLY A 59 26.75 5.12 38.84
CA GLY A 59 25.97 6.12 38.12
C GLY A 59 25.01 5.48 37.12
N VAL A 60 24.71 6.18 36.02
CA VAL A 60 23.74 5.77 35.01
C VAL A 60 24.30 6.00 33.61
N ALA A 61 23.95 5.11 32.68
CA ALA A 61 24.23 5.27 31.26
C ALA A 61 22.94 5.12 30.46
N VAL A 62 22.87 5.75 29.30
CA VAL A 62 21.85 5.42 28.29
C VAL A 62 22.35 4.19 27.54
N THR A 63 21.55 3.12 27.55
CA THR A 63 21.91 1.86 26.88
C THR A 63 21.41 1.83 25.44
N GLU A 64 20.30 2.49 25.18
CA GLU A 64 19.60 2.43 23.89
C GLU A 64 18.67 3.63 23.76
N VAL A 65 18.52 4.14 22.54
CA VAL A 65 17.37 4.97 22.16
C VAL A 65 16.47 4.09 21.30
N ARG A 66 15.29 3.75 21.83
CA ARG A 66 14.37 2.83 21.15
C ARG A 66 13.15 3.55 20.63
N ARG A 67 12.66 3.11 19.47
CA ARG A 67 11.34 3.49 18.93
C ARG A 67 10.25 2.88 19.80
N GLN A 68 9.19 3.64 20.07
CA GLN A 68 8.00 3.17 20.77
C GLN A 68 6.92 2.85 19.73
N ILE A 69 6.90 1.60 19.27
CA ILE A 69 5.98 1.11 18.24
C ILE A 69 5.32 -0.19 18.68
N ASP A 70 4.08 -0.39 18.25
CA ASP A 70 3.37 -1.67 18.35
C ASP A 70 3.31 -2.27 16.95
N GLU A 71 4.18 -3.26 16.70
CA GLU A 71 4.32 -3.91 15.39
C GLU A 71 3.03 -4.61 14.96
N ALA A 72 2.26 -5.15 15.90
CA ALA A 72 0.99 -5.81 15.60
C ALA A 72 -0.08 -4.79 15.17
N LEU A 73 -0.11 -3.61 15.82
CA LEU A 73 -0.99 -2.52 15.40
C LEU A 73 -0.57 -1.95 14.05
N GLN A 74 0.73 -1.79 13.79
CA GLN A 74 1.25 -1.29 12.52
C GLN A 74 0.95 -2.26 11.36
N SER A 75 1.13 -3.56 11.57
CA SER A 75 0.76 -4.58 10.58
C SER A 75 -0.74 -4.54 10.27
N ARG A 76 -1.60 -4.36 11.28
CA ARG A 76 -3.05 -4.18 11.07
C ARG A 76 -3.39 -2.89 10.34
N LEU A 77 -2.65 -1.82 10.58
CA LEU A 77 -2.82 -0.56 9.85
C LEU A 77 -2.57 -0.78 8.37
N TRP A 78 -1.43 -1.36 7.98
CA TRP A 78 -1.12 -1.65 6.58
C TRP A 78 -2.14 -2.55 5.91
N ALA A 79 -2.60 -3.61 6.59
CA ALA A 79 -3.65 -4.47 6.08
C ALA A 79 -4.98 -3.73 5.90
N GLY A 80 -5.35 -2.86 6.86
CA GLY A 80 -6.55 -2.02 6.78
C GLY A 80 -6.47 -1.01 5.63
N THR A 81 -5.32 -0.36 5.46
CA THR A 81 -5.05 0.58 4.36
C THR A 81 -5.17 -0.11 3.00
N ALA A 82 -4.62 -1.32 2.85
CA ALA A 82 -4.77 -2.09 1.63
C ALA A 82 -6.24 -2.44 1.33
N ALA A 83 -7.01 -2.86 2.33
CA ALA A 83 -8.42 -3.18 2.17
C ALA A 83 -9.28 -1.96 1.81
N GLU A 84 -9.01 -0.82 2.46
CA GLU A 84 -9.68 0.46 2.20
C GLU A 84 -9.43 0.91 0.75
N ASN A 85 -8.17 0.92 0.32
CA ASN A 85 -7.82 1.37 -1.04
C ASN A 85 -8.38 0.45 -2.12
N SER A 86 -8.38 -0.87 -1.89
CA SER A 86 -9.02 -1.83 -2.80
C SER A 86 -10.52 -1.54 -2.96
N SER A 87 -11.23 -1.36 -1.84
CA SER A 87 -12.66 -1.05 -1.83
C SER A 87 -12.97 0.29 -2.49
N ALA A 88 -12.13 1.30 -2.27
CA ALA A 88 -12.27 2.62 -2.88
C ALA A 88 -12.14 2.57 -4.41
N GLN A 89 -11.17 1.80 -4.95
CA GLN A 89 -11.04 1.61 -6.39
C GLN A 89 -12.25 0.87 -6.98
N GLN A 90 -12.69 -0.21 -6.33
CA GLN A 90 -13.86 -0.97 -6.79
C GLN A 90 -15.11 -0.10 -6.84
N TYR A 91 -15.35 0.70 -5.79
CA TYR A 91 -16.44 1.67 -5.75
C TYR A 91 -16.36 2.67 -6.92
N GLY A 92 -15.17 3.23 -7.16
CA GLY A 92 -14.94 4.18 -8.25
C GLY A 92 -15.24 3.60 -9.64
N VAL A 93 -14.88 2.34 -9.88
CA VAL A 93 -15.20 1.63 -11.14
C VAL A 93 -16.70 1.36 -11.24
N LEU A 94 -17.33 0.85 -10.18
CA LEU A 94 -18.77 0.56 -10.18
C LEU A 94 -19.60 1.83 -10.41
N ALA A 95 -19.24 2.96 -9.81
CA ALA A 95 -19.92 4.23 -10.04
C ALA A 95 -19.81 4.71 -11.51
N GLN A 96 -18.67 4.46 -12.16
CA GLN A 96 -18.50 4.75 -13.59
C GLN A 96 -19.35 3.81 -14.45
N LEU A 97 -19.43 2.53 -14.10
CA LEU A 97 -20.31 1.58 -14.77
C LEU A 97 -21.79 1.93 -14.62
N GLU A 98 -22.24 2.32 -13.43
CA GLU A 98 -23.60 2.83 -13.22
C GLU A 98 -23.91 4.03 -14.13
N THR A 99 -22.94 4.93 -14.30
CA THR A 99 -23.08 6.08 -15.20
C THR A 99 -23.20 5.67 -16.67
N ILE A 100 -22.42 4.67 -17.11
CA ILE A 100 -22.47 4.14 -18.50
C ILE A 100 -23.79 3.42 -18.77
N LEU A 101 -24.25 2.61 -17.81
CA LEU A 101 -25.49 1.84 -17.95
C LEU A 101 -26.73 2.75 -17.87
N ASN A 102 -26.64 3.81 -17.05
CA ASN A 102 -27.65 4.86 -16.92
C ASN A 102 -29.06 4.31 -16.60
N GLU A 103 -29.12 3.18 -15.89
CA GLU A 103 -30.36 2.46 -15.59
C GLU A 103 -31.34 3.31 -14.77
N GLY A 104 -32.63 3.21 -15.09
CA GLY A 104 -33.69 3.92 -14.35
C GLY A 104 -33.86 5.39 -14.74
N THR A 105 -33.22 5.82 -15.83
CA THR A 105 -33.45 7.13 -16.45
C THR A 105 -34.28 7.00 -17.73
N GLU A 106 -34.68 8.12 -18.33
CA GLU A 106 -35.38 8.14 -19.62
C GLU A 106 -34.51 7.66 -20.80
N PHE A 107 -33.19 7.49 -20.59
CA PHE A 107 -32.23 7.10 -21.61
C PHE A 107 -31.45 5.85 -21.17
N ASP A 108 -32.15 4.73 -21.02
CA ASP A 108 -31.57 3.43 -20.69
C ASP A 108 -31.88 2.35 -21.75
N MET A 109 -31.21 1.20 -21.66
CA MET A 109 -31.41 0.09 -22.60
C MET A 109 -32.87 -0.40 -22.61
N SER A 110 -33.51 -0.41 -21.45
CA SER A 110 -34.89 -0.90 -21.29
C SER A 110 -35.87 -0.03 -22.05
N THR A 111 -35.68 1.29 -22.03
CA THR A 111 -36.47 2.29 -22.72
C THR A 111 -36.25 2.20 -24.23
N GLN A 112 -35.00 2.04 -24.68
CA GLN A 112 -34.68 1.87 -26.11
C GLN A 112 -35.30 0.60 -26.70
N LEU A 113 -35.24 -0.52 -25.97
CA LEU A 113 -35.88 -1.78 -26.35
C LEU A 113 -37.41 -1.68 -26.33
N SER A 114 -37.97 -1.02 -25.31
CA SER A 114 -39.43 -0.80 -25.22
C SER A 114 -39.95 -0.01 -26.40
N SER A 115 -39.29 1.09 -26.77
CA SER A 115 -39.62 1.87 -27.97
C SER A 115 -39.52 1.03 -29.25
N PHE A 116 -38.52 0.14 -29.36
CA PHE A 116 -38.40 -0.79 -30.48
C PHE A 116 -39.56 -1.76 -30.58
N PHE A 117 -39.91 -2.45 -29.51
CA PHE A 117 -41.04 -3.39 -29.52
C PHE A 117 -42.39 -2.70 -29.66
N ASN A 118 -42.54 -1.47 -29.15
CA ASN A 118 -43.73 -0.66 -29.36
C ASN A 118 -43.89 -0.29 -30.85
N SER A 119 -42.81 0.04 -31.56
CA SER A 119 -42.86 0.32 -33.00
C SER A 119 -43.37 -0.88 -33.82
N TRP A 120 -43.02 -2.11 -33.40
CA TRP A 120 -43.56 -3.33 -33.99
C TRP A 120 -45.04 -3.55 -33.68
N THR A 121 -45.48 -3.14 -32.49
CA THR A 121 -46.89 -3.25 -32.09
C THR A 121 -47.75 -2.27 -32.88
N GLU A 122 -47.31 -1.02 -33.04
CA GLU A 122 -48.00 0.01 -33.83
C GLU A 122 -48.06 -0.35 -35.32
N ALA A 123 -47.07 -1.06 -35.84
CA ALA A 123 -47.07 -1.56 -37.21
C ALA A 123 -48.22 -2.54 -37.53
N THR A 124 -48.87 -3.12 -36.52
CA THR A 124 -50.04 -3.98 -36.70
C THR A 124 -51.31 -3.19 -37.02
N THR A 125 -51.34 -1.89 -36.71
CA THR A 125 -52.54 -1.03 -36.86
C THR A 125 -52.36 0.07 -37.90
N LEU A 126 -51.12 0.48 -38.21
CA LEU A 126 -50.80 1.54 -39.17
C LEU A 126 -50.25 0.99 -40.50
N LEU A 127 -50.74 1.51 -41.62
CA LEU A 127 -50.14 1.34 -42.94
C LEU A 127 -48.85 2.18 -43.02
N ASP A 128 -47.77 1.59 -43.55
CA ASP A 128 -46.48 2.25 -43.85
C ASP A 128 -45.56 2.57 -42.65
N SER A 129 -45.42 1.61 -41.72
CA SER A 129 -44.64 1.70 -40.47
C SER A 129 -43.18 1.21 -40.58
N ALA A 130 -42.76 0.72 -41.75
CA ALA A 130 -41.45 0.08 -41.96
C ALA A 130 -40.27 1.02 -41.65
N ALA A 131 -40.38 2.30 -42.04
CA ALA A 131 -39.34 3.30 -41.78
C ALA A 131 -39.16 3.58 -40.27
N THR A 132 -40.26 3.60 -39.50
CA THR A 132 -40.22 3.81 -38.04
C THR A 132 -39.53 2.65 -37.33
N ILE A 133 -39.86 1.41 -37.69
CA ILE A 133 -39.22 0.21 -37.14
C ILE A 133 -37.71 0.23 -37.45
N GLN A 134 -37.34 0.56 -38.69
CA GLN A 134 -35.94 0.64 -39.10
C GLN A 134 -35.18 1.68 -38.26
N ASN A 135 -35.71 2.89 -38.12
CA ASN A 135 -35.09 3.96 -37.35
C ASN A 135 -34.92 3.56 -35.87
N GLN A 136 -35.92 2.92 -35.28
CA GLN A 136 -35.83 2.49 -33.89
C GLN A 136 -34.87 1.31 -33.69
N GLY A 137 -34.78 0.40 -34.67
CA GLY A 137 -33.75 -0.65 -34.69
C GLY A 137 -32.34 -0.07 -34.80
N GLU A 138 -32.15 0.97 -35.62
CA GLU A 138 -30.88 1.68 -35.74
C GLU A 138 -30.52 2.44 -34.46
N ALA A 139 -31.50 3.00 -33.75
CA ALA A 139 -31.31 3.63 -32.45
C ALA A 139 -30.81 2.62 -31.39
N VAL A 140 -31.45 1.47 -31.27
CA VAL A 140 -31.01 0.39 -30.35
C VAL A 140 -29.61 -0.09 -30.72
N ALA A 141 -29.35 -0.35 -31.99
CA ALA A 141 -28.04 -0.80 -32.45
C ALA A 141 -26.94 0.24 -32.16
N SER A 142 -27.24 1.53 -32.32
CA SER A 142 -26.32 2.62 -31.99
C SER A 142 -26.08 2.73 -30.50
N PHE A 143 -27.13 2.60 -29.68
CA PHE A 143 -27.04 2.61 -28.23
C PHE A 143 -26.13 1.47 -27.71
N ILE A 144 -26.33 0.24 -28.21
CA ILE A 144 -25.47 -0.91 -27.87
C ILE A 144 -24.02 -0.67 -28.29
N ARG A 145 -23.78 -0.12 -29.49
CA ARG A 145 -22.41 0.18 -29.96
C ARG A 145 -21.71 1.23 -29.09
N ASN A 146 -22.43 2.28 -28.69
CA ASN A 146 -21.90 3.33 -27.81
C ASN A 146 -21.56 2.76 -26.44
N MET A 147 -22.50 2.04 -25.82
CA MET A 147 -22.27 1.38 -24.53
C MET A 147 -21.07 0.43 -24.57
N ARG A 148 -20.93 -0.37 -25.64
CA ARG A 148 -19.74 -1.23 -25.83
C ARG A 148 -18.46 -0.41 -25.92
N SER A 149 -18.48 0.72 -26.64
CA SER A 149 -17.34 1.63 -26.78
C SER A 149 -16.93 2.23 -25.44
N ASP A 150 -17.91 2.66 -24.65
CA ASP A 150 -17.70 3.26 -23.33
C ASP A 150 -17.11 2.23 -22.35
N LEU A 151 -17.65 1.01 -22.32
CA LEU A 151 -17.10 -0.09 -21.52
C LEU A 151 -15.68 -0.49 -21.95
N THR A 152 -15.40 -0.51 -23.25
CA THR A 152 -14.06 -0.80 -23.76
C THR A 152 -13.07 0.29 -23.36
N THR A 153 -13.50 1.55 -23.41
CA THR A 153 -12.70 2.71 -22.98
C THR A 153 -12.43 2.66 -21.48
N GLN A 154 -13.47 2.35 -20.68
CA GLN A 154 -13.35 2.16 -19.24
C GLN A 154 -12.34 1.07 -18.88
N ARG A 155 -12.41 -0.07 -19.58
CA ARG A 155 -11.45 -1.16 -19.41
C ARG A 155 -10.02 -0.70 -19.70
N GLN A 156 -9.79 0.00 -20.81
CA GLN A 156 -8.46 0.51 -21.14
C GLN A 156 -7.93 1.47 -20.08
N GLN A 157 -8.77 2.38 -19.58
CA GLN A 157 -8.39 3.30 -18.52
C GLN A 157 -7.99 2.57 -17.22
N ILE A 158 -8.69 1.49 -16.87
CA ILE A 158 -8.32 0.65 -15.73
C ILE A 158 -6.97 -0.03 -15.98
N GLU A 159 -6.73 -0.57 -17.18
CA GLU A 159 -5.45 -1.19 -17.53
C GLU A 159 -4.29 -0.18 -17.44
N ASP A 160 -4.47 1.04 -17.93
CA ASP A 160 -3.47 2.12 -17.83
C ASP A 160 -3.22 2.54 -16.36
N GLN A 161 -4.27 2.54 -15.52
CA GLN A 161 -4.14 2.82 -14.09
C GLN A 161 -3.36 1.72 -13.36
N ILE A 162 -3.61 0.46 -13.68
CA ILE A 162 -2.85 -0.68 -13.12
C ILE A 162 -1.37 -0.54 -13.51
N ASP A 163 -1.06 -0.24 -14.78
CA ASP A 163 0.32 -0.01 -15.24
C ASP A 163 1.03 1.08 -14.43
N ALA A 164 0.38 2.23 -14.26
CA ALA A 164 0.95 3.34 -13.50
C ALA A 164 1.16 2.99 -12.02
N GLN A 165 0.23 2.25 -11.41
CA GLN A 165 0.33 1.86 -10.00
C GLN A 165 1.39 0.79 -9.76
N VAL A 166 1.55 -0.19 -10.66
CA VAL A 166 2.63 -1.19 -10.56
C VAL A 166 3.98 -0.53 -10.74
N LEU A 167 4.12 0.42 -11.67
CA LEU A 167 5.36 1.20 -11.82
C LEU A 167 5.71 1.96 -10.53
N ARG A 168 4.72 2.60 -9.89
CA ARG A 168 4.93 3.30 -8.61
C ARG A 168 5.29 2.32 -7.49
N ALA A 169 4.59 1.19 -7.38
CA ALA A 169 4.89 0.17 -6.39
C ALA A 169 6.33 -0.34 -6.53
N ASN A 170 6.79 -0.57 -7.76
CA ASN A 170 8.16 -1.00 -8.01
C ASN A 170 9.20 0.05 -7.58
N GLY A 171 8.95 1.34 -7.82
CA GLY A 171 9.81 2.42 -7.34
C GLY A 171 9.89 2.47 -5.80
N ILE A 172 8.76 2.32 -5.11
CA ILE A 172 8.73 2.25 -3.64
C ILE A 172 9.52 1.04 -3.12
N LEU A 173 9.39 -0.12 -3.77
CA LEU A 173 10.13 -1.33 -3.40
C LEU A 173 11.66 -1.16 -3.55
N ASP A 174 12.11 -0.44 -4.58
CA ASP A 174 13.53 -0.09 -4.76
C ASP A 174 14.05 0.85 -3.67
N GLU A 175 13.25 1.85 -3.28
CA GLU A 175 13.58 2.75 -2.18
C GLU A 175 13.67 2.00 -0.84
N ILE A 176 12.71 1.10 -0.56
CA ILE A 176 12.72 0.26 0.64
C ILE A 176 13.98 -0.63 0.67
N ALA A 177 14.33 -1.27 -0.44
CA ALA A 177 15.53 -2.10 -0.53
C ALA A 177 16.81 -1.28 -0.24
N THR A 178 16.89 -0.06 -0.77
CA THR A 178 18.00 0.87 -0.53
C THR A 178 18.09 1.28 0.95
N ILE A 179 16.96 1.63 1.56
CA ILE A 179 16.90 2.00 2.99
C ILE A 179 17.25 0.79 3.87
N ASN A 180 16.75 -0.41 3.55
CA ASN A 180 17.10 -1.63 4.25
C ASN A 180 18.62 -1.86 4.26
N GLN A 181 19.29 -1.68 3.12
CA GLN A 181 20.75 -1.77 3.06
C GLN A 181 21.41 -0.74 3.99
N THR A 182 20.96 0.51 3.94
CA THR A 182 21.53 1.59 4.76
C THR A 182 21.33 1.36 6.26
N ILE A 183 20.17 0.83 6.67
CA ILE A 183 19.88 0.43 8.05
C ILE A 183 20.84 -0.68 8.49
N THR A 184 20.97 -1.73 7.68
CA THR A 184 21.85 -2.86 8.03
C THR A 184 23.31 -2.42 8.17
N GLU A 185 23.78 -1.50 7.32
CA GLU A 185 25.14 -0.94 7.39
C GLU A 185 25.34 -0.04 8.61
N SER A 186 24.33 0.74 9.00
CA SER A 186 24.38 1.64 10.16
C SER A 186 24.40 0.88 11.49
N GLU A 187 23.63 -0.21 11.59
CA GLU A 187 23.51 -1.01 12.80
C GLU A 187 24.76 -1.86 13.08
N ILE A 188 25.56 -2.19 12.06
CA ILE A 188 26.89 -2.79 12.24
C ILE A 188 27.84 -1.83 12.97
N GLY A 189 27.62 -0.51 12.86
CA GLY A 189 28.42 0.53 13.49
C GLY A 189 27.94 1.00 14.86
N ASP A 190 26.97 0.31 15.49
CA ASP A 190 26.26 0.75 16.70
C ASP A 190 25.63 2.16 16.58
N ALA A 191 25.34 2.61 15.35
CA ALA A 191 24.72 3.89 15.08
C ALA A 191 23.18 3.78 15.10
N GLU A 192 22.51 4.78 15.68
CA GLU A 192 21.05 4.85 15.72
C GLU A 192 20.46 5.11 14.31
N ALA A 193 19.69 4.16 13.78
CA ALA A 193 19.06 4.24 12.46
C ALA A 193 17.56 4.59 12.51
N SER A 194 17.04 5.15 13.61
CA SER A 194 15.60 5.36 13.82
C SER A 194 14.93 6.21 12.74
N GLY A 195 15.60 7.25 12.23
CA GLY A 195 15.05 8.10 11.16
C GLY A 195 14.88 7.35 9.83
N LEU A 196 15.83 6.46 9.50
CA LEU A 196 15.73 5.60 8.33
C LEU A 196 14.60 4.57 8.49
N ARG A 197 14.44 4.04 9.69
CA ARG A 197 13.33 3.13 10.03
C ARG A 197 11.97 3.82 9.90
N ASP A 198 11.84 5.07 10.36
CA ASP A 198 10.61 5.87 10.17
C ASP A 198 10.32 6.14 8.68
N GLN A 199 11.35 6.46 7.88
CA GLN A 199 11.19 6.65 6.43
C GLN A 199 10.77 5.35 5.72
N ARG A 200 11.37 4.22 6.10
CA ARG A 200 10.98 2.90 5.58
C ARG A 200 9.51 2.58 5.89
N ASP A 201 9.08 2.84 7.12
CA ASP A 201 7.71 2.56 7.55
C ASP A 201 6.69 3.44 6.80
N ALA A 202 7.06 4.68 6.49
CA ALA A 202 6.26 5.55 5.63
C ALA A 202 6.13 4.99 4.21
N LEU A 203 7.23 4.50 3.62
CA LEU A 203 7.22 3.85 2.31
C LEU A 203 6.39 2.57 2.31
N VAL A 204 6.47 1.74 3.35
CA VAL A 204 5.62 0.55 3.50
C VAL A 204 4.15 0.96 3.60
N THR A 205 3.84 2.05 4.30
CA THR A 205 2.48 2.59 4.39
C THR A 205 1.98 3.04 3.01
N GLU A 206 2.80 3.74 2.23
CA GLU A 206 2.46 4.11 0.85
C GLU A 206 2.29 2.87 -0.05
N LEU A 207 3.18 1.88 0.06
CA LEU A 207 3.09 0.62 -0.67
C LEU A 207 1.79 -0.12 -0.32
N SER A 208 1.38 -0.10 0.94
CA SER A 208 0.13 -0.74 1.39
C SER A 208 -1.13 -0.10 0.80
N GLN A 209 -1.06 1.15 0.33
CA GLN A 209 -2.16 1.76 -0.42
C GLN A 209 -2.28 1.14 -1.82
N LEU A 210 -1.15 0.70 -2.39
CA LEU A 210 -1.08 0.16 -3.75
C LEU A 210 -1.34 -1.34 -3.81
N MET A 211 -0.84 -2.10 -2.84
CA MET A 211 -0.96 -3.56 -2.80
C MET A 211 -1.01 -4.11 -1.37
N ASP A 212 -1.45 -5.36 -1.21
CA ASP A 212 -1.30 -6.06 0.08
C ASP A 212 0.17 -6.33 0.40
N VAL A 213 0.55 -6.04 1.64
CA VAL A 213 1.91 -6.24 2.14
C VAL A 213 1.90 -6.94 3.49
N SER A 214 2.79 -7.90 3.65
CA SER A 214 3.15 -8.52 4.92
C SER A 214 4.64 -8.29 5.14
N VAL A 215 5.00 -7.76 6.31
CA VAL A 215 6.36 -7.34 6.61
C VAL A 215 6.90 -8.14 7.78
N HIS A 216 8.14 -8.60 7.66
CA HIS A 216 8.88 -9.23 8.73
C HIS A 216 10.25 -8.57 8.88
N GLU A 217 10.58 -8.12 10.08
CA GLU A 217 11.92 -7.62 10.38
C GLU A 217 12.85 -8.79 10.70
N ASN A 218 13.98 -8.88 9.98
CA ASN A 218 14.99 -9.90 10.24
C ASN A 218 15.98 -9.47 11.33
N ASN A 219 16.85 -10.41 11.75
CA ASN A 219 17.83 -10.16 12.81
C ASN A 219 18.85 -9.04 12.51
N ALA A 220 18.99 -8.63 11.25
CA ALA A 220 19.86 -7.54 10.83
C ALA A 220 19.13 -6.19 10.71
N GLY A 221 17.87 -6.13 11.15
CA GLY A 221 17.06 -4.91 11.14
C GLY A 221 16.40 -4.59 9.79
N ALA A 222 16.59 -5.43 8.77
CA ALA A 222 16.00 -5.22 7.45
C ALA A 222 14.59 -5.81 7.35
N TYR A 223 13.74 -5.20 6.53
CA TYR A 223 12.40 -5.70 6.23
C TYR A 223 12.41 -6.67 5.06
N ASP A 224 11.87 -7.85 5.30
CA ASP A 224 11.42 -8.77 4.25
C ASP A 224 9.94 -8.49 3.99
N ILE A 225 9.59 -8.16 2.75
CA ILE A 225 8.22 -7.82 2.34
C ILE A 225 7.68 -8.92 1.46
N TYR A 226 6.44 -9.33 1.74
CA TYR A 226 5.70 -10.37 1.06
C TYR A 226 4.35 -9.83 0.59
N SER A 227 3.85 -10.34 -0.53
CA SER A 227 2.42 -10.28 -0.89
C SER A 227 1.91 -11.70 -1.00
N GLY A 228 0.82 -12.00 -0.28
CA GLY A 228 0.45 -13.37 0.05
C GLY A 228 1.62 -14.13 0.70
N SER A 229 2.08 -15.20 0.03
CA SER A 229 3.23 -16.02 0.45
C SER A 229 4.51 -15.75 -0.37
N THR A 230 4.48 -14.80 -1.30
CA THR A 230 5.58 -14.56 -2.24
C THR A 230 6.43 -13.40 -1.76
N PRO A 231 7.75 -13.60 -1.54
CA PRO A 231 8.63 -12.50 -1.15
C PRO A 231 8.85 -11.55 -2.33
N ILE A 232 8.78 -10.24 -2.08
CA ILE A 232 9.03 -9.19 -3.07
C ILE A 232 10.34 -8.46 -2.74
N VAL A 233 10.56 -8.15 -1.47
CA VAL A 233 11.83 -7.61 -0.96
C VAL A 233 12.40 -8.58 0.06
N GLN A 234 13.68 -8.88 -0.06
CA GLN A 234 14.42 -9.68 0.90
C GLN A 234 15.69 -8.93 1.32
N GLY A 235 15.67 -8.38 2.53
CA GLY A 235 16.67 -7.45 3.02
C GLY A 235 16.89 -6.29 2.05
N GLY A 236 18.13 -6.13 1.55
CA GLY A 236 18.50 -5.08 0.59
C GLY A 236 18.22 -5.42 -0.89
N ARG A 237 17.44 -6.45 -1.20
CA ARG A 237 17.17 -6.87 -2.59
C ARG A 237 15.68 -6.77 -2.93
N ASN A 238 15.34 -5.95 -3.91
CA ASN A 238 14.04 -5.96 -4.58
C ASN A 238 14.05 -7.04 -5.70
N ARG A 239 12.99 -7.86 -5.76
CA ARG A 239 12.78 -8.84 -6.84
C ARG A 239 12.01 -8.26 -8.02
N GLY A 240 11.44 -7.07 -7.85
CA GLY A 240 10.69 -6.34 -8.86
C GLY A 240 9.29 -6.92 -9.10
N VAL A 241 8.37 -6.04 -9.47
CA VAL A 241 7.01 -6.42 -9.88
C VAL A 241 6.70 -5.86 -11.26
N GLU A 242 6.07 -6.68 -12.10
CA GLU A 242 5.63 -6.28 -13.44
C GLU A 242 4.24 -6.82 -13.76
N ILE A 243 3.62 -6.23 -14.79
CA ILE A 243 2.34 -6.70 -15.31
C ILE A 243 2.58 -7.64 -16.46
N SER A 244 2.05 -8.85 -16.32
CA SER A 244 2.04 -9.88 -17.34
C SER A 244 0.64 -9.98 -17.93
N ARG A 245 0.58 -9.87 -19.26
CA ARG A 245 -0.65 -9.93 -20.06
C ARG A 245 -0.63 -11.23 -20.82
N VAL A 246 -1.47 -12.19 -20.41
CA VAL A 246 -1.55 -13.50 -21.05
C VAL A 246 -2.95 -13.74 -21.55
N THR A 247 -3.05 -13.98 -22.86
CA THR A 247 -4.26 -14.48 -23.49
C THR A 247 -4.37 -15.96 -23.17
N ASP A 248 -5.48 -16.36 -22.53
CA ASP A 248 -5.77 -17.77 -22.31
C ASP A 248 -6.10 -18.51 -23.61
N ASP A 249 -6.23 -19.83 -23.54
CA ASP A 249 -6.57 -20.67 -24.69
C ASP A 249 -7.96 -20.34 -25.29
N ASN A 250 -8.80 -19.59 -24.57
CA ASN A 250 -10.12 -19.14 -25.01
C ASN A 250 -10.09 -17.74 -25.67
N GLY A 251 -8.92 -17.11 -25.77
CA GLY A 251 -8.78 -15.76 -26.33
C GLY A 251 -9.07 -14.63 -25.34
N GLN A 252 -9.28 -14.93 -24.05
CA GLN A 252 -9.53 -13.96 -22.99
C GLN A 252 -8.20 -13.43 -22.44
N LEU A 253 -8.03 -12.11 -22.48
CA LEU A 253 -6.87 -11.44 -21.92
C LEU A 253 -6.95 -11.44 -20.39
N SER A 254 -6.07 -12.19 -19.74
CA SER A 254 -5.80 -12.12 -18.30
C SER A 254 -4.64 -11.18 -18.03
N VAL A 255 -4.83 -10.23 -17.11
CA VAL A 255 -3.78 -9.34 -16.61
C VAL A 255 -3.48 -9.78 -15.19
N ARG A 256 -2.21 -10.08 -14.92
CA ARG A 256 -1.75 -10.47 -13.58
C ARG A 256 -0.42 -9.80 -13.29
N VAL A 257 -0.11 -9.69 -12.01
CA VAL A 257 1.21 -9.22 -11.55
C VAL A 257 2.13 -10.43 -11.43
N GLU A 258 3.36 -10.29 -11.89
CA GLU A 258 4.42 -11.29 -11.78
C GLU A 258 5.68 -10.65 -11.18
N ILE A 259 6.52 -11.49 -10.59
CA ILE A 259 7.85 -11.07 -10.13
C ILE A 259 8.81 -11.03 -11.32
N ILE A 260 9.54 -9.93 -11.48
CA ILE A 260 10.48 -9.75 -12.61
C ILE A 260 11.60 -10.80 -12.55
N ALA A 261 12.10 -11.11 -11.35
CA ALA A 261 13.26 -11.98 -11.18
C ALA A 261 13.09 -13.42 -11.69
N ASP A 262 11.88 -13.97 -11.66
CA ASP A 262 11.61 -15.38 -11.96
C ASP A 262 10.22 -15.66 -12.57
N SER A 263 9.50 -14.62 -12.98
CA SER A 263 8.16 -14.69 -13.59
C SER A 263 7.14 -15.45 -12.72
N THR A 264 7.35 -15.51 -11.40
CA THR A 264 6.37 -16.14 -10.51
C THR A 264 5.12 -15.26 -10.41
N PRO A 265 3.91 -15.83 -10.57
CA PRO A 265 2.67 -15.10 -10.33
C PRO A 265 2.63 -14.52 -8.92
N LEU A 266 2.31 -13.24 -8.83
CA LEU A 266 2.14 -12.53 -7.57
C LEU A 266 0.65 -12.27 -7.33
N PRO A 267 0.04 -12.96 -6.35
CA PRO A 267 -1.38 -12.80 -6.05
C PRO A 267 -1.61 -11.48 -5.28
N VAL A 268 -1.77 -10.39 -6.02
CA VAL A 268 -2.12 -9.08 -5.46
C VAL A 268 -3.64 -9.02 -5.29
N SER A 269 -4.10 -8.99 -4.05
CA SER A 269 -5.52 -9.03 -3.69
C SER A 269 -5.98 -7.78 -2.92
N GLY A 270 -5.05 -7.06 -2.31
CA GLY A 270 -5.31 -5.79 -1.62
C GLY A 270 -4.75 -4.59 -2.36
N GLY A 271 -4.98 -3.41 -1.78
CA GLY A 271 -4.56 -2.13 -2.31
C GLY A 271 -5.29 -1.75 -3.60
N SER A 272 -4.92 -0.60 -4.16
CA SER A 272 -5.53 -0.09 -5.37
C SER A 272 -5.34 -1.03 -6.57
N ILE A 273 -4.20 -1.71 -6.68
CA ILE A 273 -3.93 -2.68 -7.76
C ILE A 273 -4.88 -3.87 -7.67
N GLY A 274 -5.02 -4.47 -6.48
CA GLY A 274 -5.93 -5.59 -6.26
C GLY A 274 -7.39 -5.21 -6.53
N GLY A 275 -7.79 -4.00 -6.12
CA GLY A 275 -9.13 -3.46 -6.40
C GLY A 275 -9.41 -3.32 -7.90
N LEU A 276 -8.48 -2.71 -8.65
CA LEU A 276 -8.60 -2.53 -10.10
C LEU A 276 -8.60 -3.86 -10.86
N LEU A 277 -7.74 -4.82 -10.47
CA LEU A 277 -7.72 -6.16 -11.06
C LEU A 277 -9.05 -6.89 -10.84
N ALA A 278 -9.57 -6.86 -9.60
CA ALA A 278 -10.85 -7.46 -9.26
C ALA A 278 -12.02 -6.84 -10.07
N SER A 279 -12.02 -5.51 -10.24
CA SER A 279 -13.02 -4.84 -11.07
C SER A 279 -12.88 -5.16 -12.56
N ARG A 280 -11.65 -5.26 -13.08
CA ARG A 280 -11.40 -5.60 -14.50
C ARG A 280 -11.88 -7.01 -14.83
N ASP A 281 -11.62 -7.99 -13.96
CA ASP A 281 -11.95 -9.40 -14.25
C ASP A 281 -13.36 -9.79 -13.78
N GLY A 282 -13.95 -9.05 -12.83
CA GLY A 282 -15.24 -9.37 -12.23
C GLY A 282 -16.42 -8.52 -12.70
N ALA A 283 -16.20 -7.25 -13.09
CA ALA A 283 -17.28 -6.30 -13.37
C ALA A 283 -17.36 -5.83 -14.83
N ILE A 284 -16.28 -5.97 -15.62
CA ILE A 284 -16.18 -5.50 -17.02
C ILE A 284 -15.75 -6.65 -17.93
#